data_AF-A0A9D4SFF1-F1
#
_entry.id   AF-A0A9D4SFF1-F1
#
_cell.length_a   1.000
_cell.length_b   1.000
_cell.length_c   1.000
_cell.angle_alpha   90.00
_cell.angle_beta   90.00
_cell.angle_gamma   90.00
#
_symmetry.space_group_name_H-M   'P 1'
#
loop_
_entity.id
_entity.type
_entity.pdbx_description
1 polymer ?
#
loop_
_entity_poly.entity_id
_entity_poly.type
_entity_poly.pdbx_seq_one_letter_code
_entity_poly.pdbx_strand_id
1 'polypeptide(L)'
;MSTTIACNRWIDLSLILTEGDSAAYFIEVGLDIVGRTKFGAFPLHGKFLNVRAATNGEIHGNAEIKNLVKILGLEFGKKYTTDDDMNTLRYGKVLIMTDQDHDGSHIKGLFINFIHFLWPTLLKMNFVQQFITPILKVTKGTFKRPFYSELEYEDWRQKTTNYRSYNTKYYKGLATSTSKEAIEYFSDIDHHRIDIEYNGKEDDDAFNLAFNPEYIAAKREWILKEMCTGIRKNGQKLAFLYGHMTKKISMNEFVKQELINYFIDLNARSLPSLVDGFKTAQRKIIFTCFTQNDDSETKVTHLAGFTAQCTAYRHGGRYLMPLIIKLGQNFIGTTPPLGVAPLTYDHYNINLLLPIGQFGTRLLGGVDAASPRYIATKLNPLTRKLLLPIDDPLLIYQYENNKIIEPDYYVPIIPLVLVNGTEGIGNGWQTKIPKYNPREIVANIKRIRRTLNSTNEGLNCRG
;
A
#
# COMPACT_ATOMS: atom_id res chain seq x y z
N MET A 1 -13.96 4.04 -59.21
CA MET A 1 -13.08 4.63 -58.18
C MET A 1 -13.32 3.87 -56.89
N SER A 2 -12.38 2.99 -56.55
CA SER A 2 -12.42 2.16 -55.34
C SER A 2 -11.83 2.98 -54.19
N THR A 3 -12.66 3.46 -53.27
CA THR A 3 -12.19 4.11 -52.05
C THR A 3 -12.17 3.06 -50.95
N THR A 4 -11.10 2.27 -50.91
CA THR A 4 -10.82 1.36 -49.80
C THR A 4 -10.36 2.23 -48.61
N ILE A 5 -11.30 2.63 -47.75
CA ILE A 5 -10.95 3.10 -46.40
C ILE A 5 -10.69 1.83 -45.60
N ALA A 6 -9.43 1.41 -45.52
CA ALA A 6 -8.98 0.42 -44.54
C ALA A 6 -9.12 1.06 -43.15
N CYS A 7 -10.29 0.93 -42.54
CA CYS A 7 -10.52 1.31 -41.16
C CYS A 7 -9.81 0.28 -40.27
N ASN A 8 -8.63 0.61 -39.75
CA ASN A 8 -7.89 -0.19 -38.77
C ASN A 8 -8.69 -0.26 -37.46
N ARG A 9 -9.74 -1.08 -37.45
CA ARG A 9 -10.78 -1.17 -36.41
C ARG A 9 -10.24 -1.53 -35.02
N TRP A 10 -9.07 -2.16 -34.94
CA TRP A 10 -8.45 -2.64 -33.70
C TRP A 10 -7.80 -1.50 -32.88
N ILE A 11 -7.31 -0.44 -33.53
CA ILE A 11 -6.56 0.64 -32.85
C ILE A 11 -7.46 1.46 -31.92
N ASP A 12 -8.75 1.49 -32.23
CA ASP A 12 -9.79 2.18 -31.47
C ASP A 12 -10.35 1.33 -30.31
N LEU A 13 -9.98 0.04 -30.23
CA LEU A 13 -10.44 -0.86 -29.18
C LEU A 13 -9.52 -0.79 -27.97
N SER A 14 -10.09 -0.59 -26.79
CA SER A 14 -9.34 -0.57 -25.53
C SER A 14 -9.85 -1.61 -24.53
N LEU A 15 -8.93 -2.30 -23.87
CA LEU A 15 -9.25 -3.15 -22.72
C LEU A 15 -9.03 -2.36 -21.43
N ILE A 16 -10.06 -2.24 -20.60
CA ILE A 16 -9.96 -1.67 -19.26
C ILE A 16 -9.50 -2.76 -18.29
N LEU A 17 -8.36 -2.55 -17.63
CA LEU A 17 -7.91 -3.43 -16.54
C LEU A 17 -8.26 -2.79 -15.21
N THR A 18 -8.95 -3.53 -14.34
CA THR A 18 -9.38 -3.02 -13.03
C THR A 18 -8.69 -3.70 -11.85
N GLU A 19 -8.55 -3.00 -10.74
CA GLU A 19 -8.11 -3.59 -9.48
C GLU A 19 -9.26 -4.35 -8.80
N GLY A 20 -9.27 -5.68 -8.97
CA GLY A 20 -10.28 -6.56 -8.40
C GLY A 20 -11.70 -6.32 -8.91
N ASP A 21 -12.66 -7.02 -8.30
CA ASP A 21 -14.08 -6.96 -8.71
C ASP A 21 -14.82 -5.75 -8.12
N SER A 22 -14.20 -5.01 -7.20
CA SER A 22 -14.82 -3.86 -6.52
C SER A 22 -15.19 -2.74 -7.50
N ALA A 23 -14.43 -2.60 -8.59
CA ALA A 23 -14.68 -1.60 -9.64
C ALA A 23 -15.71 -2.05 -10.70
N ALA A 24 -16.19 -3.30 -10.67
CA ALA A 24 -17.01 -3.87 -11.74
C ALA A 24 -18.25 -3.02 -12.06
N TYR A 25 -19.00 -2.59 -11.05
CA TYR A 25 -20.18 -1.75 -11.26
C TYR A 25 -19.83 -0.36 -11.82
N PHE A 26 -18.75 0.25 -11.35
CA PHE A 26 -18.27 1.54 -11.86
C PHE A 26 -17.90 1.44 -13.35
N ILE A 27 -17.28 0.32 -13.74
CA ILE A 27 -16.98 0.01 -15.14
C ILE A 27 -18.23 -0.25 -15.96
N GLU A 28 -19.19 -1.02 -15.48
CA GLU A 28 -20.43 -1.30 -16.23
C GLU A 28 -21.15 -0.01 -16.60
N VAL A 29 -21.30 0.91 -15.64
CA VAL A 29 -21.86 2.24 -15.89
C VAL A 29 -21.03 3.01 -16.93
N GLY A 30 -19.71 2.95 -16.82
CA GLY A 30 -18.80 3.61 -17.77
C GLY A 30 -18.91 3.06 -19.19
N LEU A 31 -18.98 1.74 -19.35
CA LEU A 31 -19.10 1.06 -20.63
C LEU A 31 -20.41 1.41 -21.36
N ASP A 32 -21.48 1.67 -20.62
CA ASP A 32 -22.74 2.12 -21.20
C ASP A 32 -22.63 3.56 -21.77
N ILE A 33 -21.68 4.37 -21.29
CA ILE A 33 -21.39 5.71 -21.81
C ILE A 33 -20.44 5.68 -23.01
N VAL A 34 -19.32 4.96 -22.90
CA VAL A 34 -18.28 4.95 -23.96
C VAL A 34 -18.51 3.90 -25.06
N GLY A 35 -19.45 2.99 -24.83
CA GLY A 35 -19.85 1.95 -25.77
C GLY A 35 -19.06 0.65 -25.63
N ARG A 36 -19.79 -0.45 -25.45
CA ARG A 36 -19.27 -1.83 -25.34
C ARG A 36 -18.65 -2.38 -26.63
N THR A 37 -18.81 -1.67 -27.76
CA THR A 37 -18.19 -2.03 -29.03
C THR A 37 -16.73 -1.58 -29.12
N LYS A 38 -16.34 -0.57 -28.34
CA LYS A 38 -14.96 -0.02 -28.30
C LYS A 38 -14.20 -0.41 -27.04
N PHE A 39 -14.91 -0.66 -25.95
CA PHE A 39 -14.30 -0.95 -24.65
C PHE A 39 -14.68 -2.33 -24.13
N GLY A 40 -13.66 -3.10 -23.77
CA GLY A 40 -13.79 -4.30 -22.96
C GLY A 40 -13.30 -4.04 -21.54
N ALA A 41 -13.59 -4.95 -20.60
CA ALA A 41 -13.11 -4.86 -19.23
C ALA A 41 -12.66 -6.21 -18.69
N PHE A 42 -11.63 -6.19 -17.85
CA PHE A 42 -11.11 -7.37 -17.16
C PHE A 42 -10.58 -7.01 -15.75
N PRO A 43 -11.06 -7.66 -14.68
CA PRO A 43 -10.56 -7.45 -13.33
C PRO A 43 -9.27 -8.22 -13.10
N LEU A 44 -8.29 -7.56 -12.49
CA LEU A 44 -7.04 -8.16 -12.03
C LEU A 44 -7.19 -8.67 -10.60
N HIS A 45 -6.84 -9.94 -10.36
CA HIS A 45 -6.93 -10.52 -9.01
C HIS A 45 -5.57 -10.64 -8.32
N GLY A 46 -5.52 -10.12 -7.09
CA GLY A 46 -4.34 -10.21 -6.25
C GLY A 46 -3.16 -9.40 -6.75
N LYS A 47 -1.96 -9.73 -6.28
CA LYS A 47 -0.73 -9.04 -6.66
C LYS A 47 -0.22 -9.62 -7.98
N PHE A 48 -0.21 -8.79 -9.02
CA PHE A 48 0.30 -9.19 -10.34
C PHE A 48 1.75 -9.68 -10.27
N LEU A 49 2.09 -10.71 -11.04
CA LEU A 49 3.41 -11.35 -10.97
C LEU A 49 4.49 -10.39 -11.51
N ASN A 50 5.59 -10.23 -10.75
CA ASN A 50 6.78 -9.56 -11.28
C ASN A 50 7.53 -10.51 -12.22
N VAL A 51 7.28 -10.37 -13.53
CA VAL A 51 7.87 -11.24 -14.55
C VAL A 51 9.40 -11.18 -14.65
N ARG A 52 10.04 -10.09 -14.20
CA ARG A 52 11.51 -9.98 -14.16
C ARG A 52 12.16 -10.81 -13.06
N ALA A 53 11.38 -11.17 -12.05
CA ALA A 53 11.83 -11.98 -10.92
C ALA A 53 11.30 -13.42 -10.99
N ALA A 54 10.59 -13.77 -12.07
CA ALA A 54 9.96 -15.05 -12.25
C ALA A 54 10.67 -15.87 -13.33
N THR A 55 10.70 -17.17 -13.16
CA THR A 55 11.14 -18.13 -14.16
C THR A 55 10.14 -18.22 -15.32
N ASN A 56 10.59 -18.68 -16.49
CA ASN A 56 9.69 -18.93 -17.62
C ASN A 56 8.54 -19.88 -17.25
N GLY A 57 8.79 -20.90 -16.43
CA GLY A 57 7.76 -21.83 -15.96
C GLY A 57 6.69 -21.15 -15.10
N GLU A 58 7.08 -20.21 -14.23
CA GLU A 58 6.13 -19.45 -13.41
C GLU A 58 5.31 -18.48 -14.27
N ILE A 59 5.92 -17.80 -15.23
CA ILE A 59 5.22 -16.89 -16.16
C ILE A 59 4.18 -17.66 -16.98
N HIS A 60 4.59 -18.77 -17.60
CA HIS A 60 3.69 -19.63 -18.39
C HIS A 60 2.76 -20.47 -17.51
N GLY A 61 2.97 -20.55 -16.20
CA GLY A 61 2.10 -21.23 -15.25
C GLY A 61 1.00 -20.32 -14.70
N ASN A 62 1.25 -19.01 -14.66
CA ASN A 62 0.37 -18.03 -14.05
C ASN A 62 -0.94 -17.85 -14.85
N ALA A 63 -2.07 -18.11 -14.18
CA ALA A 63 -3.39 -18.04 -14.80
C ALA A 63 -3.76 -16.63 -15.28
N GLU A 64 -3.38 -15.60 -14.52
CA GLU A 64 -3.68 -14.21 -14.83
C GLU A 64 -2.98 -13.75 -16.10
N ILE A 65 -1.69 -14.07 -16.22
CA ILE A 65 -0.90 -13.80 -17.42
C ILE A 65 -1.49 -14.53 -18.63
N LYS A 66 -1.84 -15.81 -18.49
CA LYS A 66 -2.48 -16.56 -19.60
C LYS A 66 -3.77 -15.92 -20.07
N ASN A 67 -4.61 -15.49 -19.13
CA ASN A 67 -5.87 -14.85 -19.43
C ASN A 67 -5.64 -13.54 -20.20
N LEU A 68 -4.74 -12.67 -19.71
CA LEU A 68 -4.40 -11.41 -20.38
C LEU A 68 -3.81 -11.63 -21.77
N VAL A 69 -2.87 -12.56 -21.92
CA VAL A 69 -2.27 -12.91 -23.21
C VAL A 69 -3.35 -13.34 -24.21
N LYS A 70 -4.27 -14.20 -23.77
CA LYS A 70 -5.40 -14.67 -24.60
C LYS A 70 -6.37 -13.55 -24.95
N ILE A 71 -6.72 -12.69 -23.98
CA ILE A 71 -7.68 -11.58 -24.15
C ILE A 71 -7.12 -10.51 -25.09
N LEU A 72 -5.83 -10.19 -24.97
CA LEU A 72 -5.17 -9.18 -25.79
C LEU A 72 -4.77 -9.71 -27.18
N GLY A 73 -4.71 -11.04 -27.36
CA GLY A 73 -4.19 -11.65 -28.58
C GLY A 73 -2.66 -11.57 -28.66
N LEU A 74 -1.99 -11.59 -27.50
CA LEU A 74 -0.53 -11.57 -27.44
C LEU A 74 0.04 -12.97 -27.68
N GLU A 75 1.25 -13.03 -28.22
CA GLU A 75 2.01 -14.26 -28.44
C GLU A 75 3.39 -14.14 -27.78
N PHE A 76 3.76 -15.12 -26.96
CA PHE A 76 5.09 -15.15 -26.33
C PHE A 76 6.20 -15.26 -27.38
N GLY A 77 7.23 -14.43 -27.25
CA GLY A 77 8.37 -14.39 -28.17
C GLY A 77 8.14 -13.63 -29.48
N LYS A 78 6.90 -13.27 -29.81
CA LYS A 78 6.59 -12.42 -30.98
C LYS A 78 6.99 -10.98 -30.72
N LYS A 79 7.57 -10.33 -31.73
CA LYS A 79 7.87 -8.89 -31.71
C LYS A 79 6.81 -8.15 -32.53
N TYR A 80 6.09 -7.25 -31.90
CA TYR A 80 5.05 -6.46 -32.57
C TYR A 80 5.68 -5.20 -33.17
N THR A 81 5.92 -5.20 -34.48
CA THR A 81 6.66 -4.11 -35.15
C THR A 81 6.00 -3.59 -36.43
N THR A 82 5.14 -4.41 -37.06
CA THR A 82 4.45 -4.08 -38.30
C THR A 82 2.95 -3.93 -38.08
N ASP A 83 2.24 -3.28 -39.00
CA ASP A 83 0.78 -3.17 -38.94
C ASP A 83 0.09 -4.54 -38.94
N ASP A 84 0.65 -5.53 -39.67
CA ASP A 84 0.14 -6.91 -39.68
C ASP A 84 0.31 -7.61 -38.34
N ASP A 85 1.43 -7.37 -37.62
CA ASP A 85 1.57 -7.85 -36.25
C ASP A 85 0.49 -7.26 -35.36
N MET A 86 0.26 -5.95 -35.48
CA MET A 86 -0.71 -5.24 -34.64
C MET A 86 -2.16 -5.63 -34.97
N ASN A 87 -2.46 -5.96 -36.23
CA ASN A 87 -3.74 -6.52 -36.66
C ASN A 87 -4.07 -7.85 -35.97
N THR A 88 -3.08 -8.56 -35.42
CA THR A 88 -3.30 -9.81 -34.66
C THR A 88 -3.79 -9.58 -33.23
N LEU A 89 -3.62 -8.35 -32.71
CA LEU A 89 -4.11 -7.99 -31.38
C LEU A 89 -5.63 -7.81 -31.39
N ARG A 90 -6.26 -8.19 -30.28
CA ARG A 90 -7.71 -8.03 -30.08
C ARG A 90 -8.10 -6.65 -29.58
N TYR A 91 -7.15 -5.95 -28.96
CA TYR A 91 -7.29 -4.59 -28.46
C TYR A 91 -6.04 -3.80 -28.84
N GLY A 92 -6.22 -2.57 -29.34
CA GLY A 92 -5.11 -1.68 -29.68
C GLY A 92 -4.53 -0.93 -28.49
N LYS A 93 -5.28 -0.82 -27.38
CA LYS A 93 -4.84 -0.17 -26.16
C LYS A 93 -5.28 -0.90 -24.89
N VAL A 94 -4.56 -0.68 -23.81
CA VAL A 94 -4.92 -1.09 -22.46
C VAL A 94 -5.03 0.16 -21.58
N LEU A 95 -6.18 0.31 -20.93
CA LEU A 95 -6.47 1.38 -19.99
C LEU A 95 -6.47 0.81 -18.57
N ILE A 96 -5.41 1.05 -17.81
CA ILE A 96 -5.29 0.56 -16.43
C ILE A 96 -6.06 1.51 -15.51
N MET A 97 -7.01 0.97 -14.76
CA MET A 97 -7.85 1.68 -13.82
C MET A 97 -7.73 1.04 -12.44
N THR A 98 -6.93 1.63 -11.57
CA THR A 98 -6.73 1.19 -10.18
C THR A 98 -7.27 2.22 -9.21
N ASP A 99 -7.35 1.85 -7.94
CA ASP A 99 -7.56 2.83 -6.89
C ASP A 99 -6.41 3.85 -6.91
N GLN A 100 -6.72 5.11 -6.57
CA GLN A 100 -5.73 6.19 -6.50
C GLN A 100 -4.99 6.16 -5.16
N ASP A 101 -4.39 5.01 -4.88
CA ASP A 101 -3.56 4.77 -3.72
C ASP A 101 -2.21 4.16 -4.11
N HIS A 102 -1.39 3.87 -3.10
CA HIS A 102 -0.06 3.32 -3.30
C HIS A 102 -0.10 1.89 -3.85
N ASP A 103 -1.08 1.06 -3.47
CA ASP A 103 -1.19 -0.32 -3.94
C ASP A 103 -1.62 -0.35 -5.43
N GLY A 104 -2.55 0.53 -5.83
CA GLY A 104 -2.92 0.74 -7.23
C GLY A 104 -1.75 1.23 -8.09
N SER A 105 -0.93 2.14 -7.56
CA SER A 105 0.34 2.56 -8.19
C SER A 105 1.25 1.37 -8.49
N HIS A 106 1.34 0.42 -7.56
CA HIS A 106 2.14 -0.78 -7.76
C HIS A 106 1.56 -1.74 -8.80
N ILE A 107 0.24 -1.92 -8.84
CA ILE A 107 -0.44 -2.72 -9.87
C ILE A 107 -0.16 -2.15 -11.26
N LYS A 108 -0.29 -0.82 -11.43
CA LYS A 108 0.08 -0.12 -12.67
C LYS A 108 1.53 -0.43 -13.06
N GLY A 109 2.46 -0.28 -12.11
CA GLY A 109 3.87 -0.55 -12.33
C GLY A 109 4.16 -2.00 -12.73
N LEU A 110 3.51 -2.98 -12.09
CA LEU A 110 3.68 -4.40 -12.42
C LEU A 110 3.16 -4.74 -13.82
N PHE A 111 2.04 -4.16 -14.24
CA PHE A 111 1.52 -4.36 -15.59
C PHE A 111 2.40 -3.69 -16.65
N ILE A 112 2.84 -2.44 -16.43
CA ILE A 112 3.76 -1.76 -17.35
C ILE A 112 5.07 -2.57 -17.44
N ASN A 113 5.58 -3.08 -16.31
CA ASN A 113 6.75 -3.95 -16.27
C ASN A 113 6.56 -5.25 -17.07
N PHE A 114 5.36 -5.82 -17.04
CA PHE A 114 5.01 -7.01 -17.82
C PHE A 114 5.09 -6.76 -19.33
N ILE A 115 4.48 -5.67 -19.80
CA ILE A 115 4.57 -5.28 -21.21
C ILE A 115 6.01 -4.90 -21.58
N HIS A 116 6.70 -4.16 -20.72
CA HIS A 116 8.08 -3.73 -20.93
C HIS A 116 9.06 -4.90 -21.05
N PHE A 117 8.87 -5.94 -20.24
CA PHE A 117 9.75 -7.11 -20.24
C PHE A 117 9.50 -8.05 -21.43
N LEU A 118 8.23 -8.31 -21.77
CA LEU A 118 7.88 -9.30 -22.79
C LEU A 118 7.69 -8.71 -24.20
N TRP A 119 7.13 -7.50 -24.30
CA TRP A 119 6.80 -6.85 -25.58
C TRP A 119 7.11 -5.34 -25.53
N PRO A 120 8.38 -4.92 -25.33
CA PRO A 120 8.75 -3.51 -25.18
C PRO A 120 8.37 -2.63 -26.39
N THR A 121 8.23 -3.22 -27.59
CA THR A 121 7.84 -2.48 -28.79
C THR A 121 6.43 -1.89 -28.69
N LEU A 122 5.53 -2.51 -27.91
CA LEU A 122 4.17 -2.00 -27.71
C LEU A 122 4.15 -0.67 -26.93
N LEU A 123 5.09 -0.46 -26.01
CA LEU A 123 5.17 0.79 -25.25
C LEU A 123 5.54 1.99 -26.13
N LYS A 124 6.30 1.77 -27.21
CA LYS A 124 6.63 2.81 -28.20
C LYS A 124 5.41 3.25 -29.01
N MET A 125 4.32 2.50 -28.96
CA MET A 125 3.09 2.76 -29.72
C MET A 125 1.96 3.30 -28.83
N ASN A 126 2.26 3.74 -27.60
CA ASN A 126 1.25 4.21 -26.63
C ASN A 126 0.17 3.16 -26.34
N PHE A 127 0.55 1.87 -26.31
CA PHE A 127 -0.35 0.76 -26.04
C PHE A 127 -0.93 0.80 -24.62
N VAL A 128 -0.23 1.41 -23.67
CA VAL A 128 -0.63 1.47 -22.27
C VAL A 128 -1.04 2.89 -21.90
N GLN A 129 -2.23 3.00 -21.33
CA GLN A 129 -2.81 4.21 -20.77
C GLN A 129 -3.22 3.92 -19.33
N GLN A 130 -3.34 4.96 -18.52
CA GLN A 130 -3.94 4.86 -17.20
C GLN A 130 -5.16 5.78 -17.10
N PHE A 131 -6.12 5.36 -16.29
CA PHE A 131 -7.27 6.17 -15.92
C PHE A 131 -7.07 6.72 -14.52
N ILE A 132 -7.19 8.04 -14.38
CA ILE A 132 -7.11 8.72 -13.08
C ILE A 132 -8.48 9.21 -12.64
N THR A 133 -8.74 9.16 -11.34
CA THR A 133 -9.90 9.80 -10.71
C THR A 133 -9.42 10.84 -9.70
N PRO A 134 -10.22 11.84 -9.33
CA PRO A 134 -9.89 12.72 -8.22
C PRO A 134 -9.68 11.93 -6.92
N ILE A 135 -8.65 12.27 -6.14
CA ILE A 135 -8.41 11.68 -4.81
C ILE A 135 -9.30 12.31 -3.73
N LEU A 136 -9.72 13.57 -3.94
CA LEU A 136 -10.63 14.28 -3.06
C LEU A 136 -11.39 15.36 -3.85
N LYS A 137 -12.57 15.72 -3.34
CA LYS A 137 -13.42 16.79 -3.89
C LYS A 137 -13.85 17.70 -2.75
N VAL A 138 -13.65 19.00 -2.93
CA VAL A 138 -14.18 20.02 -2.01
C VAL A 138 -15.48 20.57 -2.56
N THR A 139 -16.45 20.78 -1.68
CA THR A 139 -17.79 21.25 -2.04
C THR A 139 -18.25 22.37 -1.12
N LYS A 140 -18.88 23.40 -1.69
CA LYS A 140 -19.51 24.50 -0.94
C LYS A 140 -20.66 25.08 -1.77
N GLY A 141 -21.90 24.77 -1.40
CA GLY A 141 -23.08 25.12 -2.20
C GLY A 141 -22.99 24.48 -3.60
N THR A 142 -22.98 25.31 -4.64
CA THR A 142 -22.82 24.88 -6.03
C THR A 142 -21.36 24.69 -6.45
N PHE A 143 -20.40 25.23 -5.69
CA PHE A 143 -18.98 25.07 -5.99
C PHE A 143 -18.53 23.64 -5.72
N LYS A 144 -17.93 23.01 -6.72
CA LYS A 144 -17.30 21.69 -6.63
C LYS A 144 -15.94 21.76 -7.31
N ARG A 145 -14.89 21.36 -6.60
CA ARG A 145 -13.53 21.29 -7.17
C ARG A 145 -12.90 19.93 -6.84
N PRO A 146 -12.62 19.10 -7.85
CA PRO A 146 -11.83 17.89 -7.69
C PRO A 146 -10.33 18.22 -7.59
N PHE A 147 -9.59 17.36 -6.92
CA PHE A 147 -8.14 17.39 -6.82
C PHE A 147 -7.57 16.02 -7.13
N TYR A 148 -6.49 15.96 -7.91
CA TYR A 148 -5.88 14.70 -8.36
C TYR A 148 -4.58 14.36 -7.63
N SER A 149 -4.12 15.24 -6.75
CA SER A 149 -3.00 14.97 -5.83
C SER A 149 -3.18 15.68 -4.49
N GLU A 150 -2.57 15.12 -3.44
CA GLU A 150 -2.65 15.72 -2.09
C GLU A 150 -1.92 17.07 -2.06
N LEU A 151 -0.84 17.20 -2.83
CA LEU A 151 -0.08 18.43 -2.97
C LEU A 151 -0.91 19.56 -3.63
N GLU A 152 -1.72 19.22 -4.64
CA GLU A 152 -2.62 20.19 -5.28
C GLU A 152 -3.67 20.70 -4.28
N TYR A 153 -4.23 19.80 -3.47
CA TYR A 153 -5.17 20.16 -2.42
C TYR A 153 -4.53 21.02 -1.32
N GLU A 154 -3.33 20.66 -0.87
CA GLU A 154 -2.63 21.41 0.18
C GLU A 154 -2.22 22.81 -0.30
N ASP A 155 -1.75 22.96 -1.54
CA ASP A 155 -1.49 24.27 -2.15
C ASP A 155 -2.77 25.13 -2.24
N TRP A 156 -3.91 24.53 -2.61
CA TRP A 156 -5.21 25.22 -2.59
C TRP A 156 -5.63 25.60 -1.17
N ARG A 157 -5.48 24.69 -0.21
CA ARG A 157 -5.85 24.87 1.20
C ARG A 157 -5.07 26.03 1.82
N GLN A 158 -3.76 26.12 1.57
CA GLN A 158 -2.91 27.19 2.08
C GLN A 158 -3.27 28.57 1.50
N LYS A 159 -3.74 28.61 0.25
CA LYS A 159 -4.16 29.85 -0.43
C LYS A 159 -5.59 30.27 -0.12
N THR A 160 -6.40 29.37 0.45
CA THR A 160 -7.84 29.60 0.66
C THR A 160 -8.12 29.93 2.12
N THR A 161 -8.36 31.20 2.45
CA THR A 161 -8.57 31.67 3.83
C THR A 161 -9.74 30.98 4.56
N ASN A 162 -10.81 30.63 3.83
CA ASN A 162 -12.00 29.99 4.39
C ASN A 162 -12.12 28.50 4.05
N TYR A 163 -11.00 27.79 3.86
CA TYR A 163 -10.98 26.37 3.46
C TYR A 163 -11.83 25.47 4.40
N ARG A 164 -11.89 25.80 5.70
CA ARG A 164 -12.69 25.05 6.71
C ARG A 164 -14.20 25.10 6.46
N SER A 165 -14.68 26.05 5.66
CA SER A 165 -16.10 26.16 5.29
C SER A 165 -16.51 25.25 4.14
N TYR A 166 -15.55 24.54 3.53
CA TYR A 166 -15.81 23.57 2.47
C TYR A 166 -15.95 22.17 3.07
N ASN A 167 -16.88 21.39 2.52
CA ASN A 167 -16.98 19.97 2.82
C ASN A 167 -16.01 19.20 1.91
N THR A 168 -15.05 18.50 2.51
CA THR A 168 -14.04 17.70 1.82
C THR A 168 -14.44 16.23 1.87
N LYS A 169 -14.65 15.62 0.69
CA LYS A 169 -14.84 14.17 0.53
C LYS A 169 -13.60 13.55 -0.10
N TYR A 170 -13.02 12.55 0.55
CA TYR A 170 -11.93 11.75 0.02
C TYR A 170 -12.48 10.53 -0.72
N TYR A 171 -11.88 10.19 -1.86
CA TYR A 171 -12.22 9.05 -2.70
C TYR A 171 -11.11 8.01 -2.56
N LYS A 172 -11.36 6.99 -1.73
CA LYS A 172 -10.33 5.99 -1.40
C LYS A 172 -10.16 4.92 -2.49
N GLY A 173 -11.22 4.62 -3.22
CA GLY A 173 -11.19 3.67 -4.32
C GLY A 173 -12.29 3.94 -5.33
N LEU A 174 -12.20 3.32 -6.50
CA LEU A 174 -13.11 3.49 -7.62
C LEU A 174 -14.56 3.22 -7.22
N ALA A 175 -14.77 2.22 -6.35
CA ALA A 175 -16.07 1.86 -5.79
C ALA A 175 -16.71 2.92 -4.88
N THR A 176 -15.95 3.94 -4.45
CA THR A 176 -16.47 5.06 -3.64
C THR A 176 -17.21 6.09 -4.50
N SER A 177 -16.98 6.06 -5.82
CA SER A 177 -17.63 6.92 -6.78
C SER A 177 -19.06 6.46 -7.05
N THR A 178 -19.98 7.40 -7.08
CA THR A 178 -21.38 7.15 -7.43
C THR A 178 -21.54 6.91 -8.93
N SER A 179 -22.65 6.30 -9.37
CA SER A 179 -22.94 6.13 -10.80
C SER A 179 -22.96 7.46 -11.55
N LYS A 180 -23.39 8.55 -10.89
CA LYS A 180 -23.35 9.90 -11.48
C LYS A 180 -21.93 10.38 -11.74
N GLU A 181 -21.01 10.11 -10.82
CA GLU A 181 -19.59 10.44 -10.98
C GLU A 181 -18.94 9.54 -12.03
N ALA A 182 -19.29 8.25 -12.08
CA ALA A 182 -18.85 7.37 -13.17
C ALA A 182 -19.28 7.94 -14.53
N ILE A 183 -20.55 8.32 -14.69
CA ILE A 183 -21.03 8.95 -15.92
C ILE A 183 -20.26 10.24 -16.23
N GLU A 184 -20.02 11.11 -15.24
CA GLU A 184 -19.21 12.33 -15.39
C GLU A 184 -17.80 12.01 -15.93
N TYR A 185 -17.12 11.04 -15.32
CA TYR A 185 -15.74 10.70 -15.69
C TYR A 185 -15.63 10.01 -17.03
N PHE A 186 -16.56 9.10 -17.37
CA PHE A 186 -16.57 8.41 -18.66
C PHE A 186 -17.11 9.28 -19.81
N SER A 187 -17.94 10.29 -19.52
CA SER A 187 -18.36 11.27 -20.52
C SER A 187 -17.21 12.19 -20.93
N ASP A 188 -16.29 12.49 -20.00
CA ASP A 188 -15.05 13.23 -20.27
C ASP A 188 -13.83 12.32 -20.09
N ILE A 189 -13.88 11.15 -20.76
CA ILE A 189 -12.86 10.13 -20.57
C ILE A 189 -11.48 10.60 -21.03
N ASP A 190 -11.40 11.49 -22.01
CA ASP A 190 -10.13 12.04 -22.49
C ASP A 190 -9.45 12.92 -21.44
N HIS A 191 -10.20 13.55 -20.52
CA HIS A 191 -9.63 14.22 -19.34
C HIS A 191 -9.01 13.24 -18.34
N HIS A 192 -9.64 12.07 -18.17
CA HIS A 192 -9.25 11.09 -17.16
C HIS A 192 -8.21 10.09 -17.68
N ARG A 193 -7.96 10.05 -19.00
CA ARG A 193 -6.92 9.22 -19.61
C ARG A 193 -5.59 9.94 -19.67
N ILE A 194 -4.54 9.23 -19.24
CA ILE A 194 -3.16 9.65 -19.35
C ILE A 194 -2.37 8.57 -20.10
N ASP A 195 -1.69 8.97 -21.17
CA ASP A 195 -0.80 8.09 -21.92
C ASP A 195 0.50 7.84 -21.14
N ILE A 196 0.97 6.60 -21.13
CA ILE A 196 2.30 6.24 -20.63
C ILE A 196 3.26 6.24 -21.82
N GLU A 197 4.15 7.22 -21.88
CA GLU A 197 5.13 7.37 -22.95
C GLU A 197 6.45 6.65 -22.63
N TYR A 198 7.05 6.08 -23.68
CA TYR A 198 8.38 5.50 -23.66
C TYR A 198 9.37 6.43 -24.38
N ASN A 199 10.36 6.91 -23.64
CA ASN A 199 11.39 7.88 -23.99
C ASN A 199 12.80 7.24 -24.07
N GLY A 200 12.89 5.91 -24.10
CA GLY A 200 14.15 5.20 -24.32
C GLY A 200 14.84 4.77 -23.03
N LYS A 201 16.17 4.96 -23.00
CA LYS A 201 17.05 4.36 -21.99
C LYS A 201 16.69 4.76 -20.55
N GLU A 202 16.28 6.00 -20.31
CA GLU A 202 15.94 6.46 -18.96
C GLU A 202 14.74 5.72 -18.36
N ASP A 203 13.80 5.30 -19.20
CA ASP A 203 12.64 4.50 -18.79
C ASP A 203 13.03 3.04 -18.55
N ASP A 204 13.90 2.50 -19.42
CA ASP A 204 14.48 1.17 -19.25
C ASP A 204 15.21 1.07 -17.91
N ASP A 205 16.08 2.03 -17.61
CA ASP A 205 16.84 2.10 -16.37
C ASP A 205 15.93 2.26 -15.15
N ALA A 206 14.86 3.05 -15.24
CA ALA A 206 13.90 3.23 -14.16
C ALA A 206 13.12 1.94 -13.83
N PHE A 207 12.64 1.22 -14.85
CA PHE A 207 11.93 -0.04 -14.64
C PHE A 207 12.86 -1.17 -14.19
N ASN A 208 14.11 -1.20 -14.67
CA ASN A 208 15.14 -2.09 -14.14
C ASN A 208 15.39 -1.82 -12.65
N LEU A 209 15.60 -0.55 -12.27
CA LEU A 209 15.77 -0.15 -10.87
C LEU A 209 14.57 -0.57 -10.00
N ALA A 210 13.35 -0.43 -10.51
CA ALA A 210 12.13 -0.71 -9.76
C ALA A 210 11.83 -2.22 -9.62
N PHE A 211 12.06 -3.04 -10.65
CA PHE A 211 11.53 -4.41 -10.71
C PHE A 211 12.58 -5.51 -10.93
N ASN A 212 13.79 -5.18 -11.38
CA ASN A 212 14.85 -6.18 -11.57
C ASN A 212 15.51 -6.53 -10.21
N PRO A 213 15.51 -7.81 -9.78
CA PRO A 213 16.16 -8.25 -8.55
C PRO A 213 17.65 -7.91 -8.45
N GLU A 214 18.36 -7.82 -9.59
CA GLU A 214 19.80 -7.49 -9.62
C GLU A 214 20.09 -6.07 -9.14
N TYR A 215 19.10 -5.17 -9.23
CA TYR A 215 19.25 -3.75 -8.89
C TYR A 215 18.90 -3.44 -7.43
N ILE A 216 18.76 -4.46 -6.57
CA ILE A 216 18.27 -4.28 -5.20
C ILE A 216 19.12 -3.31 -4.37
N ALA A 217 20.44 -3.27 -4.57
CA ALA A 217 21.33 -2.36 -3.87
C ALA A 217 21.08 -0.90 -4.28
N ALA A 218 21.08 -0.62 -5.58
CA ALA A 218 20.78 0.71 -6.12
C ALA A 218 19.36 1.17 -5.74
N LYS A 219 18.39 0.25 -5.74
CA LYS A 219 17.02 0.53 -5.32
C LYS A 219 16.94 0.96 -3.86
N ARG A 220 17.71 0.31 -2.97
CA ARG A 220 17.78 0.70 -1.56
C ARG A 220 18.30 2.12 -1.40
N GLU A 221 19.40 2.45 -2.08
CA GLU A 221 19.99 3.80 -2.04
C GLU A 221 19.01 4.86 -2.55
N TRP A 222 18.33 4.57 -3.66
CA TRP A 222 17.31 5.45 -4.21
C TRP A 222 16.17 5.71 -3.23
N ILE A 223 15.59 4.66 -2.64
CA ILE A 223 14.51 4.80 -1.64
C ILE A 223 14.99 5.59 -0.43
N LEU A 224 16.18 5.31 0.11
CA LEU A 224 16.74 6.04 1.25
C LEU A 224 16.97 7.52 0.93
N LYS A 225 17.47 7.82 -0.27
CA LYS A 225 17.64 9.19 -0.73
C LYS A 225 16.31 9.93 -0.75
N GLU A 226 15.28 9.34 -1.35
CA GLU A 226 13.95 9.96 -1.44
C GLU A 226 13.28 10.14 -0.07
N MET A 227 13.47 9.19 0.86
CA MET A 227 13.01 9.37 2.24
C MET A 227 13.70 10.55 2.92
N CYS A 228 15.03 10.70 2.76
CA CYS A 228 15.79 11.80 3.36
C CYS A 228 15.54 13.16 2.71
N THR A 229 15.34 13.21 1.39
CA THR A 229 15.06 14.45 0.65
C THR A 229 13.60 14.88 0.78
N GLY A 230 12.66 13.93 0.86
CA GLY A 230 11.25 14.19 1.13
C GLY A 230 11.02 14.90 2.47
N ILE A 231 11.80 14.54 3.50
CA ILE A 231 11.81 15.22 4.81
C ILE A 231 12.42 16.65 4.72
N ARG A 232 13.19 16.95 3.67
CA ARG A 232 13.98 18.19 3.51
C ARG A 232 13.58 19.05 2.32
N LYS A 233 12.41 18.87 1.70
CA LYS A 233 11.89 19.84 0.72
C LYS A 233 11.43 21.11 1.43
N ASN A 234 12.43 21.86 1.92
CA ASN A 234 12.35 23.22 2.40
C ASN A 234 11.80 24.12 1.27
N GLY A 235 10.50 24.38 1.29
CA GLY A 235 9.87 25.48 0.55
C GLY A 235 9.91 25.42 -0.98
N GLN A 236 10.47 24.38 -1.61
CA GLN A 236 10.34 24.19 -3.06
C GLN A 236 9.00 23.53 -3.37
N LYS A 237 8.18 24.27 -4.11
CA LYS A 237 6.88 23.86 -4.65
C LYS A 237 7.07 22.54 -5.42
N LEU A 238 6.66 21.42 -4.83
CA LEU A 238 6.68 20.14 -5.54
C LEU A 238 5.74 20.26 -6.75
N ALA A 239 6.28 20.01 -7.94
CA ALA A 239 5.44 19.72 -9.09
C ALA A 239 4.67 18.43 -8.78
N PHE A 240 3.35 18.45 -8.93
CA PHE A 240 2.51 17.26 -8.84
C PHE A 240 2.45 16.58 -10.21
N LEU A 241 2.53 15.24 -10.23
CA LEU A 241 2.51 14.45 -11.46
C LEU A 241 1.18 14.61 -12.22
N TYR A 242 0.07 14.65 -11.48
CA TYR A 242 -1.28 14.75 -12.02
C TYR A 242 -1.89 16.12 -11.74
N GLY A 243 -2.08 16.89 -12.80
CA GLY A 243 -2.92 18.09 -12.81
C GLY A 243 -4.00 17.99 -13.89
N HIS A 244 -4.92 18.95 -13.90
CA HIS A 244 -6.01 19.00 -14.89
C HIS A 244 -5.57 19.02 -16.36
N MET A 245 -4.32 19.38 -16.64
CA MET A 245 -3.79 19.47 -18.00
C MET A 245 -2.86 18.30 -18.37
N THR A 246 -2.57 17.39 -17.44
CA THR A 246 -1.68 16.26 -17.70
C THR A 246 -2.37 15.27 -18.63
N LYS A 247 -1.83 15.08 -19.84
CA LYS A 247 -2.31 14.08 -20.80
C LYS A 247 -1.36 12.91 -20.98
N LYS A 248 -0.10 13.10 -20.62
CA LYS A 248 0.96 12.13 -20.84
C LYS A 248 1.94 12.19 -19.68
N ILE A 249 2.52 11.04 -19.35
CA ILE A 249 3.63 10.93 -18.42
C ILE A 249 4.63 9.92 -18.99
N SER A 250 5.92 10.15 -18.75
CA SER A 250 6.92 9.14 -19.05
C SER A 250 6.93 8.02 -18.01
N MET A 251 7.40 6.85 -18.42
CA MET A 251 7.67 5.73 -17.51
C MET A 251 8.63 6.12 -16.38
N ASN A 252 9.66 6.93 -16.64
CA ASN A 252 10.59 7.45 -15.64
C ASN A 252 9.90 8.32 -14.59
N GLU A 253 9.05 9.26 -15.02
CA GLU A 253 8.27 10.12 -14.12
C GLU A 253 7.33 9.29 -13.25
N PHE A 254 6.63 8.32 -13.85
CA PHE A 254 5.79 7.38 -13.10
C PHE A 254 6.59 6.66 -12.00
N VAL A 255 7.75 6.10 -12.33
CA VAL A 255 8.59 5.39 -11.35
C VAL A 255 9.09 6.32 -10.24
N LYS A 256 9.60 7.51 -10.61
CA LYS A 256 10.27 8.44 -9.69
C LYS A 256 9.33 9.30 -8.85
N GLN A 257 8.09 9.54 -9.31
CA GLN A 257 7.17 10.45 -8.63
C GLN A 257 5.97 9.74 -8.01
N GLU A 258 5.56 8.58 -8.54
CA GLU A 258 4.40 7.83 -8.05
C GLU A 258 4.80 6.49 -7.41
N LEU A 259 5.46 5.61 -8.16
CA LEU A 259 5.78 4.25 -7.70
C LEU A 259 6.71 4.23 -6.47
N ILE A 260 7.58 5.22 -6.34
CA ILE A 260 8.43 5.39 -5.15
C ILE A 260 7.62 5.45 -3.86
N ASN A 261 6.45 6.10 -3.88
CA ASN A 261 5.63 6.27 -2.67
C ASN A 261 5.11 4.92 -2.18
N TYR A 262 4.82 4.00 -3.10
CA TYR A 262 4.48 2.63 -2.74
C TYR A 262 5.64 1.89 -2.06
N PHE A 263 6.88 2.04 -2.54
CA PHE A 263 8.01 1.37 -1.89
C PHE A 263 8.27 1.92 -0.49
N ILE A 264 8.13 3.23 -0.30
CA ILE A 264 8.25 3.89 1.00
C ILE A 264 7.12 3.43 1.94
N ASP A 265 5.86 3.49 1.49
CA ASP A 265 4.69 3.05 2.27
C ASP A 265 4.79 1.56 2.64
N LEU A 266 5.16 0.70 1.68
CA LEU A 266 5.36 -0.72 1.93
C LEU A 266 6.43 -0.97 3.00
N ASN A 267 7.54 -0.22 2.98
CA ASN A 267 8.55 -0.31 4.04
C ASN A 267 7.98 0.16 5.38
N ALA A 268 7.31 1.30 5.42
CA ALA A 268 6.74 1.88 6.64
C ALA A 268 5.71 0.95 7.31
N ARG A 269 4.86 0.27 6.52
CA ARG A 269 3.83 -0.64 7.05
C ARG A 269 4.36 -2.04 7.38
N SER A 270 5.41 -2.50 6.71
CA SER A 270 5.94 -3.87 6.87
C SER A 270 7.07 -3.98 7.88
N LEU A 271 7.83 -2.90 8.09
CA LEU A 271 8.92 -2.85 9.05
C LEU A 271 8.45 -2.19 10.36
N PRO A 272 8.86 -2.73 11.52
CA PRO A 272 8.51 -2.19 12.82
C PRO A 272 9.36 -0.97 13.18
N SER A 273 8.86 -0.12 14.07
CA SER A 273 9.71 0.87 14.75
C SER A 273 10.61 0.18 15.78
N LEU A 274 11.85 0.64 15.91
CA LEU A 274 12.77 0.18 16.96
C LEU A 274 12.26 0.52 18.36
N VAL A 275 11.49 1.61 18.50
CA VAL A 275 11.10 2.16 19.81
C VAL A 275 10.05 1.30 20.47
N ASP A 276 8.92 1.07 19.79
CA ASP A 276 7.80 0.26 20.32
C ASP A 276 7.78 -1.18 19.80
N GLY A 277 8.57 -1.52 18.78
CA GLY A 277 8.52 -2.83 18.14
C GLY A 277 7.27 -3.06 17.28
N PHE A 278 6.44 -2.04 17.07
CA PHE A 278 5.20 -2.15 16.31
C PHE A 278 5.36 -1.80 14.85
N LYS A 279 4.66 -2.57 14.01
CA LYS A 279 4.25 -2.15 12.68
C LYS A 279 3.06 -1.21 12.79
N THR A 280 2.82 -0.39 11.77
CA THR A 280 1.73 0.60 11.73
C THR A 280 0.37 0.01 12.11
N ALA A 281 0.01 -1.16 11.57
CA ALA A 281 -1.27 -1.80 11.89
C ALA A 281 -1.40 -2.23 13.36
N GLN A 282 -0.31 -2.67 14.00
CA GLN A 282 -0.31 -3.03 15.43
C GLN A 282 -0.52 -1.79 16.28
N ARG A 283 0.17 -0.70 15.92
CA ARG A 283 0.07 0.58 16.61
C ARG A 283 -1.34 1.16 16.52
N LYS A 284 -1.98 1.07 15.35
CA LYS A 284 -3.39 1.45 15.13
C LYS A 284 -4.35 0.70 16.07
N ILE A 285 -4.16 -0.61 16.23
CA ILE A 285 -4.98 -1.43 17.16
C ILE A 285 -4.78 -0.97 18.60
N ILE A 286 -3.52 -0.78 19.05
CA ILE A 286 -3.22 -0.35 20.41
C ILE A 286 -3.75 1.06 20.70
N PHE A 287 -3.56 2.00 19.77
CA PHE A 287 -4.14 3.35 19.86
C PHE A 287 -5.67 3.31 19.97
N THR A 288 -6.31 2.43 19.22
CA THR A 288 -7.76 2.26 19.28
C THR A 288 -8.21 1.76 20.65
N CYS A 289 -7.54 0.76 21.21
CA CYS A 289 -7.83 0.26 22.57
C CYS A 289 -7.64 1.36 23.62
N PHE A 290 -6.60 2.19 23.47
CA PHE A 290 -6.32 3.32 24.34
C PHE A 290 -7.36 4.44 24.26
N THR A 291 -7.87 4.69 23.05
CA THR A 291 -8.89 5.72 22.79
C THR A 291 -10.27 5.31 23.31
N GLN A 292 -10.63 4.03 23.22
CA GLN A 292 -11.89 3.52 23.79
C GLN A 292 -11.89 3.67 25.31
N ASN A 293 -10.73 3.44 25.95
CA ASN A 293 -10.58 3.42 27.41
C ASN A 293 -11.68 2.57 28.08
N ASP A 294 -11.99 1.43 27.46
CA ASP A 294 -13.03 0.51 27.90
C ASP A 294 -12.39 -0.83 28.29
N ASP A 295 -12.62 -1.25 29.53
CA ASP A 295 -12.16 -2.53 30.07
C ASP A 295 -13.11 -3.69 29.70
N SER A 296 -14.20 -3.41 28.97
CA SER A 296 -15.16 -4.40 28.51
C SER A 296 -14.61 -5.30 27.41
N GLU A 297 -15.20 -6.49 27.30
CA GLU A 297 -14.84 -7.46 26.28
C GLU A 297 -15.45 -7.06 24.94
N THR A 298 -14.61 -6.93 23.91
CA THR A 298 -15.05 -6.54 22.56
C THR A 298 -14.76 -7.68 21.57
N LYS A 299 -15.75 -8.01 20.73
CA LYS A 299 -15.54 -9.00 19.64
C LYS A 299 -14.41 -8.55 18.72
N VAL A 300 -13.58 -9.47 18.26
CA VAL A 300 -12.44 -9.16 17.37
C VAL A 300 -12.91 -8.44 16.09
N THR A 301 -14.05 -8.85 15.54
CA THR A 301 -14.70 -8.17 14.40
C THR A 301 -15.06 -6.71 14.68
N HIS A 302 -15.59 -6.43 15.87
CA HIS A 302 -15.97 -5.07 16.27
C HIS A 302 -14.74 -4.20 16.49
N LEU A 303 -13.72 -4.72 17.20
CA LEU A 303 -12.46 -4.01 17.41
C LEU A 303 -11.77 -3.69 16.08
N ALA A 304 -11.75 -4.62 15.13
CA ALA A 304 -11.22 -4.39 13.79
C ALA A 304 -11.97 -3.29 13.04
N GLY A 305 -13.31 -3.29 13.11
CA GLY A 305 -14.14 -2.26 12.48
C GLY A 305 -13.92 -0.89 13.09
N PHE A 306 -13.90 -0.80 14.42
CA PHE A 306 -13.65 0.44 15.14
C PHE A 306 -12.23 0.96 14.93
N THR A 307 -11.23 0.08 14.91
CA THR A 307 -9.84 0.45 14.55
C THR A 307 -9.80 1.07 13.17
N ALA A 308 -10.43 0.44 12.17
CA ALA A 308 -10.44 0.97 10.81
C ALA A 308 -11.11 2.36 10.72
N GLN A 309 -12.16 2.59 11.51
CA GLN A 309 -12.85 3.87 11.57
C GLN A 309 -12.01 4.95 12.28
N CYS A 310 -11.44 4.64 13.44
CA CYS A 310 -10.72 5.61 14.28
C CYS A 310 -9.36 5.99 13.72
N THR A 311 -8.65 5.05 13.11
CA THR A 311 -7.29 5.27 12.62
C THR A 311 -7.22 5.42 11.10
N ALA A 312 -8.37 5.62 10.45
CA ALA A 312 -8.51 5.74 9.00
C ALA A 312 -7.87 4.59 8.19
N TYR A 313 -7.74 3.38 8.76
CA TYR A 313 -7.02 2.26 8.15
C TYR A 313 -7.56 1.93 6.75
N ARG A 314 -6.68 2.00 5.74
CA ARG A 314 -7.07 1.98 4.32
C ARG A 314 -7.29 0.58 3.75
N HIS A 315 -6.61 -0.43 4.29
CA HIS A 315 -6.62 -1.78 3.71
C HIS A 315 -7.83 -2.63 4.14
N GLY A 316 -8.73 -2.11 4.97
CA GLY A 316 -9.95 -2.79 5.40
C GLY A 316 -9.80 -3.68 6.64
N GLY A 317 -10.88 -3.77 7.43
CA GLY A 317 -10.86 -4.44 8.75
C GLY A 317 -10.52 -5.92 8.71
N ARG A 318 -10.70 -6.61 7.57
CA ARG A 318 -10.37 -8.04 7.42
C ARG A 318 -8.89 -8.32 7.70
N TYR A 319 -7.98 -7.41 7.36
CA TYR A 319 -6.54 -7.58 7.60
C TYR A 319 -6.13 -7.26 9.04
N LEU A 320 -6.97 -6.54 9.79
CA LEU A 320 -6.74 -6.26 11.21
C LEU A 320 -7.13 -7.44 12.09
N MET A 321 -8.12 -8.25 11.72
CA MET A 321 -8.61 -9.36 12.56
C MET A 321 -7.52 -10.40 12.89
N PRO A 322 -6.73 -10.92 11.91
CA PRO A 322 -5.63 -11.83 12.23
C PRO A 322 -4.57 -11.20 13.12
N LEU A 323 -4.34 -9.89 12.97
CA LEU A 323 -3.37 -9.15 13.76
C LEU A 323 -3.84 -8.95 15.21
N ILE A 324 -5.12 -8.66 15.42
CA ILE A 324 -5.74 -8.60 16.76
C ILE A 324 -5.62 -9.96 17.44
N ILE A 325 -5.92 -11.05 16.72
CA ILE A 325 -5.74 -12.42 17.25
C ILE A 325 -4.28 -12.63 17.66
N LYS A 326 -3.34 -12.27 16.79
CA LYS A 326 -1.90 -12.38 17.05
C LYS A 326 -1.46 -11.61 18.29
N LEU A 327 -1.95 -10.39 18.50
CA LEU A 327 -1.68 -9.59 19.71
C LEU A 327 -2.21 -10.23 21.00
N GLY A 328 -3.21 -11.12 20.89
CA GLY A 328 -3.82 -11.84 21.99
C GLY A 328 -3.26 -13.25 22.26
N GLN A 329 -2.52 -13.84 21.32
CA GLN A 329 -2.01 -15.22 21.44
C GLN A 329 -1.05 -15.39 22.62
N ASN A 330 -1.27 -16.45 23.41
CA ASN A 330 -0.54 -16.72 24.66
C ASN A 330 -0.06 -18.19 24.82
N PHE A 331 -0.07 -19.00 23.76
CA PHE A 331 0.45 -20.37 23.82
C PHE A 331 1.99 -20.39 23.87
N ILE A 332 2.59 -21.48 24.37
CA ILE A 332 4.05 -21.64 24.40
C ILE A 332 4.60 -21.83 22.98
N GLY A 333 5.55 -20.99 22.60
CA GLY A 333 6.28 -21.06 21.35
C GLY A 333 7.40 -22.07 21.48
N THR A 334 7.44 -23.00 20.53
CA THR A 334 8.54 -23.94 20.40
C THR A 334 9.17 -23.80 19.03
N THR A 335 10.47 -24.11 18.95
CA THR A 335 11.12 -24.42 17.68
C THR A 335 10.32 -25.53 16.96
N PRO A 336 10.10 -25.45 15.64
CA PRO A 336 9.39 -26.51 14.92
C PRO A 336 10.02 -27.89 15.17
N PRO A 337 9.24 -28.98 15.23
CA PRO A 337 9.80 -30.33 15.11
C PRO A 337 10.58 -30.47 13.80
N LEU A 338 11.70 -31.20 13.83
CA LEU A 338 12.52 -31.46 12.64
C LEU A 338 11.66 -32.06 11.52
N GLY A 339 11.73 -31.49 10.30
CA GLY A 339 11.04 -32.02 9.12
C GLY A 339 9.65 -31.45 8.84
N VAL A 340 9.13 -30.57 9.70
CA VAL A 340 7.90 -29.82 9.42
C VAL A 340 8.27 -28.47 8.83
N ALA A 341 7.69 -28.11 7.68
CA ALA A 341 7.84 -26.77 7.10
C ALA A 341 7.55 -25.71 8.19
N PRO A 342 8.31 -24.61 8.25
CA PRO A 342 8.19 -23.62 9.32
C PRO A 342 6.83 -22.91 9.24
N LEU A 343 5.79 -23.53 9.80
CA LEU A 343 4.63 -22.82 10.31
C LEU A 343 5.15 -22.05 11.51
N THR A 344 5.14 -20.72 11.40
CA THR A 344 5.70 -19.80 12.38
C THR A 344 4.97 -19.95 13.72
N TYR A 345 5.55 -20.70 14.66
CA TYR A 345 5.15 -20.75 16.08
C TYR A 345 5.48 -19.41 16.74
N ASP A 346 4.74 -18.38 16.37
CA ASP A 346 5.05 -17.02 16.73
C ASP A 346 3.93 -16.49 17.62
N HIS A 347 4.17 -16.44 18.93
CA HIS A 347 3.32 -15.73 19.90
C HIS A 347 4.17 -14.68 20.62
N TYR A 348 3.55 -13.70 21.27
CA TYR A 348 4.31 -12.73 22.06
C TYR A 348 4.73 -13.29 23.42
N ASN A 349 5.93 -12.92 23.88
CA ASN A 349 6.35 -13.17 25.26
C ASN A 349 5.46 -12.41 26.23
N ILE A 350 5.00 -11.22 25.82
CA ILE A 350 3.96 -10.45 26.49
C ILE A 350 2.87 -10.11 25.47
N ASN A 351 1.74 -10.80 25.56
CA ASN A 351 0.55 -10.50 24.78
C ASN A 351 -0.08 -9.17 25.25
N LEU A 352 -0.35 -8.28 24.30
CA LEU A 352 -0.86 -6.94 24.59
C LEU A 352 -2.38 -6.90 24.74
N LEU A 353 -3.04 -7.91 24.20
CA LEU A 353 -4.48 -8.15 24.34
C LEU A 353 -4.70 -9.49 25.04
N LEU A 354 -5.85 -9.65 25.69
CA LEU A 354 -6.23 -10.91 26.33
C LEU A 354 -7.00 -11.82 25.35
N PRO A 355 -6.68 -13.13 25.27
CA PRO A 355 -7.39 -14.05 24.40
C PRO A 355 -8.69 -14.54 25.07
N ILE A 356 -9.83 -13.93 24.75
CA ILE A 356 -11.14 -14.34 25.28
C ILE A 356 -11.84 -15.22 24.25
N GLY A 357 -11.64 -16.54 24.40
CA GLY A 357 -12.05 -17.56 23.43
C GLY A 357 -10.84 -18.28 22.82
N GLN A 358 -11.05 -18.99 21.71
CA GLN A 358 -10.00 -19.79 21.06
C GLN A 358 -9.13 -18.93 20.10
N PHE A 359 -8.01 -18.42 20.59
CA PHE A 359 -7.05 -17.58 19.82
C PHE A 359 -5.98 -18.41 19.10
N GLY A 360 -6.19 -19.72 19.03
CA GLY A 360 -5.27 -20.68 18.43
C GLY A 360 -4.33 -21.27 19.47
N THR A 361 -3.71 -22.39 19.11
CA THR A 361 -2.88 -23.17 20.01
C THR A 361 -1.52 -23.45 19.40
N ARG A 362 -0.63 -23.98 20.22
CA ARG A 362 0.68 -24.45 19.76
C ARG A 362 0.60 -25.61 18.76
N LEU A 363 -0.53 -26.32 18.63
CA LEU A 363 -0.65 -27.50 17.75
C LEU A 363 -0.49 -27.11 16.28
N LEU A 364 -1.04 -25.96 15.89
CA LEU A 364 -0.99 -25.45 14.52
C LEU A 364 -0.40 -24.03 14.46
N GLY A 365 0.44 -23.67 15.43
CA GLY A 365 1.12 -22.37 15.47
C GLY A 365 0.15 -21.17 15.51
N GLY A 366 -1.05 -21.36 16.05
CA GLY A 366 -2.09 -20.33 16.14
C GLY A 366 -2.97 -20.18 14.90
N VAL A 367 -2.74 -20.95 13.82
CA VAL A 367 -3.59 -20.96 12.61
C VAL A 367 -4.96 -21.59 12.90
N ASP A 368 -5.05 -22.39 13.95
CA ASP A 368 -6.27 -23.00 14.50
C ASP A 368 -7.12 -22.05 15.37
N ALA A 369 -6.87 -20.73 15.30
CA ALA A 369 -7.73 -19.75 15.91
C ALA A 369 -9.16 -19.82 15.36
N ALA A 370 -10.15 -19.67 16.25
CA ALA A 370 -11.55 -19.63 15.84
C ALA A 370 -11.84 -18.35 15.03
N SER A 371 -12.94 -18.39 14.28
CA SER A 371 -13.37 -17.24 13.47
C SER A 371 -13.47 -15.96 14.33
N PRO A 372 -12.98 -14.80 13.84
CA PRO A 372 -13.07 -13.51 14.53
C PRO A 372 -14.49 -13.09 14.99
N ARG A 373 -15.53 -13.73 14.43
CA ARG A 373 -16.93 -13.51 14.80
C ARG A 373 -17.32 -14.12 16.15
N TYR A 374 -16.58 -15.16 16.59
CA TYR A 374 -16.90 -15.95 17.79
C TYR A 374 -15.99 -15.67 18.98
N ILE A 375 -14.91 -14.93 18.78
CA ILE A 375 -13.91 -14.64 19.82
C ILE A 375 -13.88 -13.16 20.15
N ALA A 376 -13.56 -12.86 21.40
CA ALA A 376 -13.50 -11.52 21.95
C ALA A 376 -12.11 -11.23 22.51
N THR A 377 -11.83 -9.96 22.76
CA THR A 377 -10.58 -9.54 23.35
C THR A 377 -10.80 -8.27 24.17
N LYS A 378 -9.81 -7.95 24.99
CA LYS A 378 -9.69 -6.68 25.69
C LYS A 378 -8.23 -6.37 25.93
N LEU A 379 -7.94 -5.13 26.32
CA LEU A 379 -6.58 -4.71 26.62
C LEU A 379 -6.02 -5.51 27.81
N ASN A 380 -4.80 -6.02 27.67
CA ASN A 380 -4.11 -6.61 28.82
C ASN A 380 -3.74 -5.49 29.81
N PRO A 381 -4.09 -5.57 31.10
CA PRO A 381 -3.71 -4.56 32.09
C PRO A 381 -2.20 -4.27 32.14
N LEU A 382 -1.37 -5.24 31.77
CA LEU A 382 0.08 -5.07 31.65
C LEU A 382 0.46 -4.08 30.53
N THR A 383 -0.35 -3.95 29.48
CA THR A 383 -0.07 -3.07 28.34
C THR A 383 0.03 -1.61 28.75
N ARG A 384 -0.88 -1.10 29.59
CA ARG A 384 -0.77 0.29 30.13
C ARG A 384 0.32 0.48 31.17
N LYS A 385 0.83 -0.60 31.77
CA LYS A 385 2.04 -0.55 32.61
C LYS A 385 3.32 -0.52 31.77
N LEU A 386 3.27 -1.05 30.54
CA LEU A 386 4.36 -1.00 29.59
C LEU A 386 4.38 0.33 28.82
N LEU A 387 3.20 0.83 28.46
CA LEU A 387 2.95 2.06 27.70
C LEU A 387 2.22 3.05 28.61
N LEU A 388 2.98 3.88 29.33
CA LEU A 388 2.46 4.68 30.43
C LEU A 388 1.54 5.80 29.92
N PRO A 389 0.34 5.99 30.51
CA PRO A 389 -0.55 7.09 30.12
C PRO A 389 0.05 8.50 30.27
N ILE A 390 1.04 8.67 31.15
CA ILE A 390 1.73 9.95 31.33
C ILE A 390 2.57 10.36 30.11
N ASP A 391 2.97 9.39 29.28
CA ASP A 391 3.75 9.63 28.07
C ASP A 391 2.83 9.98 26.89
N ASP A 392 1.54 9.64 26.93
CA ASP A 392 0.59 9.82 25.82
C ASP A 392 0.58 11.27 25.28
N PRO A 393 0.58 12.35 26.11
CA PRO A 393 0.61 13.74 25.62
C PRO A 393 1.95 14.17 24.99
N LEU A 394 3.04 13.42 25.21
CA LEU A 394 4.37 13.72 24.70
C LEU A 394 4.61 13.11 23.31
N LEU A 395 3.74 12.20 22.88
CA LEU A 395 3.88 11.51 21.60
C LEU A 395 3.52 12.44 20.43
N ILE A 396 4.18 12.21 19.29
CA ILE A 396 3.86 12.90 18.04
C ILE A 396 2.77 12.11 17.34
N TYR A 397 1.55 12.65 17.34
CA TYR A 397 0.40 12.04 16.68
C TYR A 397 0.31 12.43 15.21
N GLN A 398 -0.07 11.46 14.38
CA GLN A 398 -0.35 11.69 12.97
C GLN A 398 -1.78 12.22 12.79
N TYR A 399 -2.01 12.87 11.65
CA TYR A 399 -3.31 13.43 11.28
C TYR A 399 -3.74 12.89 9.92
N GLU A 400 -4.94 12.32 9.86
CA GLU A 400 -5.51 11.81 8.62
C GLU A 400 -7.00 12.18 8.54
N ASN A 401 -7.45 12.74 7.41
CA ASN A 401 -8.82 13.21 7.21
C ASN A 401 -9.31 14.17 8.33
N ASN A 402 -8.45 15.07 8.79
CA ASN A 402 -8.69 15.99 9.91
C ASN A 402 -8.96 15.30 11.27
N LYS A 403 -8.57 14.03 11.42
CA LYS A 403 -8.64 13.29 12.69
C LYS A 403 -7.24 12.94 13.16
N ILE A 404 -7.05 13.03 14.47
CA ILE A 404 -5.87 12.46 15.13
C ILE A 404 -5.97 10.94 14.99
N ILE A 405 -4.91 10.32 14.50
CA ILE A 405 -4.75 8.87 14.44
C ILE A 405 -3.60 8.47 15.38
N GLU A 406 -3.06 7.27 15.23
CA GLU A 406 -1.99 6.76 16.09
C GLU A 406 -0.71 7.63 16.07
N PRO A 407 0.13 7.56 17.11
CA PRO A 407 1.42 8.23 17.12
C PRO A 407 2.42 7.58 16.17
N ASP A 408 3.52 8.27 15.86
CA ASP A 408 4.62 7.69 15.07
C ASP A 408 5.18 6.42 15.72
N TYR A 409 5.31 6.45 17.04
CA TYR A 409 5.63 5.32 17.89
C TYR A 409 5.20 5.59 19.33
N TYR A 410 4.97 4.53 20.09
CA TYR A 410 4.90 4.64 21.55
C TYR A 410 6.30 4.53 22.18
N VAL A 411 6.42 4.91 23.45
CA VAL A 411 7.66 4.79 24.22
C VAL A 411 7.43 3.81 25.37
N PRO A 412 7.72 2.51 25.19
CA PRO A 412 7.56 1.54 26.27
C PRO A 412 8.68 1.66 27.30
N ILE A 413 8.36 1.36 28.58
CA ILE A 413 9.36 1.36 29.67
C ILE A 413 10.46 0.29 29.51
N ILE A 414 10.23 -0.70 28.64
CA ILE A 414 11.19 -1.71 28.19
C ILE A 414 11.06 -1.90 26.67
N PRO A 415 12.13 -2.18 25.92
CA PRO A 415 12.10 -2.31 24.47
C PRO A 415 11.26 -3.52 24.04
N LEU A 416 9.99 -3.29 23.69
CA LEU A 416 9.05 -4.36 23.30
C LEU A 416 9.50 -5.08 22.03
N VAL A 417 10.26 -4.43 21.17
CA VAL A 417 10.89 -5.05 19.99
C VAL A 417 11.76 -6.25 20.34
N LEU A 418 12.47 -6.22 21.49
CA LEU A 418 13.28 -7.33 21.99
C LEU A 418 12.44 -8.31 22.81
N VAL A 419 11.45 -7.83 23.55
CA VAL A 419 10.56 -8.69 24.33
C VAL A 419 9.81 -9.65 23.41
N ASN A 420 9.16 -9.10 22.39
CA ASN A 420 8.23 -9.83 21.53
C ASN A 420 8.84 -10.28 20.20
N GLY A 421 10.03 -9.79 19.86
CA GLY A 421 10.62 -10.00 18.55
C GLY A 421 9.75 -9.37 17.45
N THR A 422 10.22 -9.48 16.21
CA THR A 422 9.47 -9.00 15.05
C THR A 422 10.09 -9.53 13.77
N GLU A 423 9.25 -9.81 12.80
CA GLU A 423 9.65 -10.19 11.45
C GLU A 423 8.90 -9.32 10.45
N GLY A 424 9.58 -8.84 9.41
CA GLY A 424 8.99 -7.98 8.39
C GLY A 424 9.78 -8.01 7.09
N ILE A 425 9.06 -8.03 5.98
CA ILE A 425 9.63 -7.97 4.63
C ILE A 425 9.10 -6.71 3.97
N GLY A 426 9.98 -5.73 3.80
CA GLY A 426 9.72 -4.52 3.05
C GLY A 426 10.13 -4.68 1.58
N ASN A 427 10.19 -3.56 0.85
CA ASN A 427 10.76 -3.53 -0.48
C ASN A 427 12.28 -3.38 -0.41
N GLY A 428 13.00 -4.48 -0.55
CA GLY A 428 14.47 -4.48 -0.49
C GLY A 428 15.04 -4.59 0.91
N TRP A 429 14.24 -4.45 1.98
CA TRP A 429 14.69 -4.73 3.34
C TRP A 429 13.94 -5.90 3.95
N GLN A 430 14.61 -6.61 4.84
CA GLN A 430 14.00 -7.60 5.70
C GLN A 430 14.52 -7.40 7.11
N THR A 431 13.68 -7.64 8.10
CA THR A 431 14.05 -7.66 9.51
C THR A 431 13.58 -8.96 10.16
N LYS A 432 14.41 -9.46 11.07
CA LYS A 432 14.11 -10.59 11.94
C LYS A 432 14.81 -10.36 13.26
N ILE A 433 14.04 -10.04 14.29
CA ILE A 433 14.52 -9.82 15.65
C ILE A 433 13.94 -10.93 16.52
N PRO A 434 14.78 -11.76 17.16
CA PRO A 434 14.31 -12.81 18.05
C PRO A 434 13.74 -12.24 19.35
N LYS A 435 13.03 -13.10 20.07
CA LYS A 435 12.46 -12.79 21.38
C LYS A 435 13.50 -12.99 22.47
N TYR A 436 13.45 -12.13 23.49
CA TYR A 436 14.30 -12.19 24.67
C TYR A 436 13.49 -12.17 25.96
N ASN A 437 14.09 -12.70 27.03
CA ASN A 437 13.51 -12.71 28.36
C ASN A 437 13.35 -11.28 28.90
N PRO A 438 12.12 -10.82 29.25
CA PRO A 438 11.90 -9.49 29.79
C PRO A 438 12.74 -9.17 31.03
N ARG A 439 13.03 -10.16 31.88
CA ARG A 439 13.82 -9.97 33.10
C ARG A 439 15.28 -9.62 32.80
N GLU A 440 15.85 -10.24 31.76
CA GLU A 440 17.22 -9.97 31.31
C GLU A 440 17.32 -8.60 30.64
N ILE A 441 16.31 -8.22 29.85
CA ILE A 441 16.19 -6.88 29.28
C ILE A 441 16.20 -5.83 30.41
N VAL A 442 15.36 -6.01 31.44
CA VAL A 442 15.31 -5.10 32.60
C VAL A 442 16.65 -5.05 33.34
N ALA A 443 17.32 -6.19 33.52
CA ALA A 443 18.63 -6.24 34.16
C ALA A 443 19.67 -5.42 33.37
N ASN A 444 19.66 -5.50 32.04
CA ASN A 444 20.54 -4.72 31.18
C ASN A 444 20.21 -3.23 31.18
N ILE A 445 18.93 -2.84 31.20
CA ILE A 445 18.53 -1.42 31.35
C ILE A 445 19.08 -0.86 32.67
N LYS A 446 18.95 -1.61 33.78
CA LYS A 446 19.50 -1.22 35.09
C LYS A 446 21.03 -1.11 35.05
N ARG A 447 21.72 -2.00 34.32
CA ARG A 447 23.17 -1.95 34.13
C ARG A 447 23.59 -0.69 33.35
N ILE A 448 22.94 -0.40 32.24
CA ILE A 448 23.20 0.81 31.44
C ILE A 448 23.01 2.07 32.29
N ARG A 449 21.91 2.15 33.07
CA ARG A 449 21.65 3.28 33.97
C ARG A 449 22.77 3.48 35.00
N ARG A 450 23.29 2.39 35.58
CA ARG A 450 24.42 2.45 36.53
C ARG A 450 25.69 2.97 35.86
N THR A 451 26.00 2.49 34.65
CA THR A 451 27.17 2.94 33.89
C THR A 451 27.08 4.42 33.54
N LEU A 452 25.94 4.89 33.04
CA LEU A 452 25.73 6.30 32.71
C LEU A 452 25.92 7.23 33.92
N ASN A 453 25.38 6.83 35.08
CA ASN A 453 25.56 7.58 36.32
C ASN A 453 27.03 7.63 36.75
N SER A 454 27.78 6.53 36.64
CA SER A 454 29.21 6.51 36.98
C SER A 454 30.09 7.36 36.04
N THR A 455 29.72 7.49 34.76
CA THR A 455 30.41 8.38 33.81
C THR A 455 30.10 9.86 34.04
N ASN A 456 28.89 10.20 34.50
CA ASN A 456 28.53 11.58 34.84
C ASN A 456 29.18 12.04 36.16
N GLU A 457 29.45 11.14 37.09
CA GLU A 457 30.29 11.44 38.28
C GLU A 457 31.76 11.69 37.92
N GLY A 458 32.27 11.12 36.81
CA GLY A 458 33.63 11.35 36.32
C GLY A 458 33.87 12.68 35.61
N LEU A 459 32.81 13.39 35.21
CA LEU A 459 32.89 14.71 34.54
C LEU A 459 32.81 15.89 35.52
N ASN A 460 32.42 15.66 36.78
CA ASN A 460 32.39 16.69 37.83
C ASN A 460 33.65 16.72 38.73
N CYS A 461 34.72 16.02 38.35
CA CYS A 461 35.99 15.99 39.07
C CYS A 461 37.19 16.33 38.19
N ARG A 462 37.20 17.52 37.58
CA ARG A 462 38.41 18.30 37.29
C ARG A 462 38.04 19.79 37.38
N GLY A 463 38.20 20.34 38.59
CA GLY A 463 38.37 21.78 38.78
C GLY A 463 39.74 22.25 38.31
#